data_AF-A0A2G9GKQ4-F1
#
_entry.id   AF-A0A2G9GKQ4-F1
#
_cell.length_a   1.000
_cell.length_b   1.000
_cell.length_c   1.000
_cell.angle_alpha   90.00
_cell.angle_beta   90.00
_cell.angle_gamma   90.00
#
_symmetry.space_group_name_H-M   'P 1'
#
loop_
_entity.id
_entity.type
_entity.pdbx_description
1 polymer ?
#
loop_
_entity_poly.entity_id
_entity_poly.type
_entity_poly.pdbx_seq_one_letter_code
_entity_poly.pdbx_strand_id
1 'polypeptide(L)'
;MSAITYDMEIPSLIPAAKMFKALVLDADTLIPKIMPQAVKNIETLEGDGGVGTVKLIQFGEGSQYKSAKHHVDALDTENLTHSYNVVEGDALMGILDSITYHNRSIYHTKDGVEISEEKIKEGKEKATVMFKAIKAYLQANA
;
A
#
# COMPACT_ATOMS: atom_id res chain seq x y z
N MET A 1 -23.54 3.02 -1.22
CA MET A 1 -22.12 3.01 -0.82
C MET A 1 -21.97 3.21 0.68
N SER A 2 -21.70 2.15 1.43
CA SER A 2 -21.27 2.21 2.82
C SER A 2 -19.74 2.08 2.85
N ALA A 3 -19.03 3.06 3.42
CA ALA A 3 -17.58 3.00 3.59
C ALA A 3 -17.24 2.60 5.03
N ILE A 4 -16.35 1.61 5.18
CA ILE A 4 -15.80 1.25 6.49
C ILE A 4 -14.40 1.85 6.60
N THR A 5 -14.16 2.59 7.69
CA THR A 5 -12.91 3.32 7.90
C THR A 5 -12.16 2.79 9.12
N TYR A 6 -10.84 2.62 8.99
CA TYR A 6 -9.99 2.20 10.10
C TYR A 6 -8.69 3.01 10.16
N ASP A 7 -8.30 3.36 11.39
CA ASP A 7 -7.06 4.07 11.70
C ASP A 7 -5.99 3.09 12.21
N MET A 8 -4.73 3.34 11.84
CA MET A 8 -3.57 2.59 12.31
C MET A 8 -2.44 3.56 12.63
N GLU A 9 -1.90 3.46 13.84
CA GLU A 9 -0.75 4.25 14.26
C GLU A 9 0.39 3.31 14.66
N ILE A 10 1.58 3.51 14.10
CA ILE A 10 2.78 2.74 14.44
C ILE A 10 3.89 3.72 14.87
N PRO A 11 4.32 3.70 16.14
CA PRO A 11 5.37 4.59 16.60
C PRO A 11 6.73 4.27 15.96
N SER A 12 7.44 5.31 15.55
CA SER A 12 8.77 5.21 14.96
C SER A 12 9.69 6.32 15.46
N LEU A 13 10.96 5.97 15.69
CA LEU A 13 12.04 6.91 16.01
C LEU A 13 12.73 7.44 14.73
N ILE A 14 12.34 6.93 13.56
CA ILE A 14 12.86 7.41 12.27
C ILE A 14 12.14 8.72 11.91
N PRO A 15 12.85 9.76 11.47
CA PRO A 15 12.23 10.99 11.00
C PRO A 15 11.16 10.74 9.95
N ALA A 16 10.00 11.40 10.09
CA ALA A 16 8.84 11.19 9.24
C ALA A 16 9.16 11.35 7.74
N ALA A 17 9.96 12.36 7.36
CA ALA A 17 10.38 12.57 5.98
C ALA A 17 11.22 11.41 5.41
N LYS A 18 12.12 10.82 6.21
CA LYS A 18 12.94 9.68 5.80
C LYS A 18 12.07 8.43 5.59
N MET A 19 11.10 8.23 6.49
CA MET A 19 10.15 7.13 6.39
C MET A 19 9.20 7.29 5.19
N PHE A 20 8.67 8.49 4.98
CA PHE A 20 7.79 8.82 3.86
C PHE A 20 8.49 8.61 2.52
N LYS A 21 9.72 9.11 2.38
CA LYS A 21 10.54 8.87 1.19
C LYS A 21 10.67 7.37 0.90
N ALA A 22 10.98 6.55 1.91
CA ALA A 22 11.16 5.11 1.73
C ALA A 22 9.85 4.35 1.42
N LEU A 23 8.74 4.74 2.04
CA LEU A 23 7.43 4.07 1.90
C LEU A 23 6.66 4.50 0.66
N VAL A 24 6.91 5.70 0.14
CA VAL A 24 6.11 6.31 -0.92
C VAL A 24 6.94 6.60 -2.16
N LEU A 25 8.01 7.39 -2.02
CA LEU A 25 8.77 7.90 -3.16
C LEU A 25 9.72 6.85 -3.76
N ASP A 26 10.40 6.10 -2.89
CA ASP A 26 11.39 5.08 -3.28
C ASP A 26 10.78 3.66 -3.27
N ALA A 27 9.48 3.54 -2.96
CA ALA A 27 8.76 2.30 -2.68
C ALA A 27 8.95 1.24 -3.77
N ASP A 28 8.91 1.68 -5.03
CA ASP A 28 8.95 0.83 -6.22
C ASP A 28 10.27 0.03 -6.32
N THR A 29 11.36 0.61 -5.84
CA THR A 29 12.68 -0.03 -5.83
C THR A 29 12.98 -0.70 -4.49
N LEU A 30 12.53 -0.10 -3.40
CA LEU A 30 12.92 -0.48 -2.06
C LEU A 30 12.12 -1.69 -1.57
N ILE A 31 10.81 -1.72 -1.80
CA ILE A 31 9.96 -2.82 -1.32
C ILE A 31 10.35 -4.15 -1.96
N PRO A 32 10.52 -4.27 -3.29
CA PRO A 32 10.94 -5.54 -3.89
C PRO A 32 12.32 -6.02 -3.41
N LYS A 33 13.22 -5.08 -3.09
CA LYS A 33 14.55 -5.39 -2.56
C LYS A 33 14.50 -5.92 -1.12
N ILE A 34 13.69 -5.30 -0.25
CA ILE A 34 13.60 -5.68 1.17
C ILE A 34 12.72 -6.92 1.35
N MET A 35 11.63 -7.02 0.59
CA MET A 35 10.60 -8.06 0.74
C MET A 35 10.25 -8.73 -0.59
N PRO A 36 11.22 -9.36 -1.28
CA PRO A 36 10.99 -9.98 -2.61
C PRO A 36 9.93 -11.09 -2.59
N GLN A 37 9.74 -11.73 -1.43
CA GLN A 37 8.71 -12.76 -1.23
C GLN A 37 7.30 -12.18 -1.16
N ALA A 38 7.14 -10.95 -0.70
CA ALA A 38 5.85 -10.27 -0.64
C ALA A 38 5.56 -9.52 -1.94
N VAL A 39 6.53 -8.75 -2.43
CA VAL A 39 6.42 -8.00 -3.68
C VAL A 39 7.63 -8.33 -4.54
N LYS A 40 7.38 -8.91 -5.71
CA LYS A 40 8.41 -9.28 -6.67
C LYS A 40 8.89 -8.08 -7.47
N ASN A 41 7.96 -7.24 -7.90
CA ASN A 41 8.24 -6.09 -8.75
C ASN A 41 7.13 -5.04 -8.62
N ILE A 42 7.48 -3.79 -8.88
CA ILE A 42 6.55 -2.67 -9.01
C ILE A 42 6.90 -1.95 -10.31
N GLU A 43 5.95 -1.89 -11.23
CA GLU A 43 6.13 -1.27 -12.55
C GLU A 43 5.19 -0.08 -12.71
N THR A 44 5.71 1.08 -13.08
CA THR A 44 4.88 2.23 -13.45
C THR A 44 4.35 2.05 -14.87
N LEU A 45 3.03 1.89 -15.00
CA LEU A 45 2.36 1.76 -16.29
C LEU A 45 2.09 3.13 -16.93
N GLU A 46 1.68 4.10 -16.11
CA GLU A 46 1.33 5.46 -16.53
C GLU A 46 1.77 6.46 -15.47
N GLY A 47 2.19 7.66 -15.89
CA GLY A 47 2.61 8.74 -14.99
C GLY A 47 4.10 8.73 -14.63
N ASP A 48 4.46 9.57 -13.66
CA ASP A 48 5.85 9.87 -13.26
C ASP A 48 6.15 9.54 -11.78
N GLY A 49 5.18 8.94 -11.08
CA GLY A 49 5.24 8.70 -9.63
C GLY A 49 4.37 9.65 -8.81
N GLY A 50 3.89 10.76 -9.40
CA GLY A 50 2.98 11.72 -8.78
C GLY A 50 1.49 11.36 -8.90
N VAL A 51 0.62 12.35 -8.67
CA VAL A 51 -0.83 12.20 -8.80
C VAL A 51 -1.22 11.76 -10.22
N GLY A 52 -2.11 10.78 -10.32
CA GLY A 52 -2.53 10.16 -11.58
C GLY A 52 -1.66 8.98 -12.03
N THR A 53 -0.57 8.68 -11.32
CA THR A 53 0.30 7.55 -11.66
C THR A 53 -0.41 6.22 -11.46
N VAL A 54 -0.30 5.31 -12.42
CA VAL A 54 -0.77 3.93 -12.31
C VAL A 54 0.43 2.99 -12.21
N LYS A 55 0.47 2.20 -11.15
CA LYS A 55 1.53 1.22 -10.88
C LYS A 55 0.97 -0.20 -10.84
N LEU A 56 1.61 -1.13 -11.51
CA LEU A 56 1.36 -2.56 -11.40
C LEU A 56 2.28 -3.16 -10.33
N ILE A 57 1.69 -3.60 -9.23
CA ILE A 57 2.34 -4.41 -8.21
C ILE A 57 2.25 -5.88 -8.65
N GLN A 58 3.40 -6.54 -8.74
CA GLN A 58 3.49 -7.99 -8.93
C GLN A 58 3.93 -8.59 -7.59
N PHE A 59 3.06 -9.39 -7.00
CA PHE A 59 3.36 -10.01 -5.70
C PHE A 59 4.28 -11.22 -5.86
N GLY A 60 5.05 -11.52 -4.81
CA GLY A 60 5.94 -12.68 -4.74
C GLY A 60 5.22 -13.96 -4.34
N GLU A 61 5.95 -15.07 -4.28
CA GLU A 61 5.41 -16.41 -3.96
C GLU A 61 4.83 -16.52 -2.54
N GLY A 62 5.16 -15.59 -1.64
CA GLY A 62 4.60 -15.50 -0.30
C GLY A 62 3.23 -14.82 -0.22
N SER A 63 2.65 -14.38 -1.35
CA SER A 63 1.34 -13.75 -1.42
C SER A 63 0.28 -14.70 -1.98
N GLN A 64 -0.93 -14.61 -1.42
CA GLN A 64 -2.12 -15.29 -1.96
C GLN A 64 -2.68 -14.62 -3.23
N TYR A 65 -2.23 -13.40 -3.53
CA TYR A 65 -2.59 -12.63 -4.71
C TYR A 65 -1.41 -12.54 -5.66
N LYS A 66 -1.67 -12.44 -6.96
CA LYS A 66 -0.68 -12.33 -8.03
C LYS A 66 -0.31 -10.89 -8.32
N SER A 67 -1.29 -9.99 -8.37
CA SER A 67 -1.04 -8.60 -8.75
C SER A 67 -2.12 -7.61 -8.31
N ALA A 68 -1.74 -6.34 -8.22
CA ALA A 68 -2.66 -5.22 -7.99
C ALA A 68 -2.25 -4.03 -8.86
N LYS A 69 -3.21 -3.30 -9.42
CA LYS A 69 -2.96 -1.97 -10.00
C LYS A 69 -3.32 -0.89 -9.00
N HIS A 70 -2.34 -0.07 -8.68
CA HIS A 70 -2.47 1.08 -7.81
C HIS A 70 -2.59 2.35 -8.66
N HIS A 71 -3.53 3.22 -8.35
CA HIS A 71 -3.65 4.57 -8.91
C HIS A 71 -3.39 5.59 -7.81
N VAL A 72 -2.46 6.51 -8.01
CA VAL A 72 -2.13 7.56 -7.03
C VAL A 72 -3.15 8.69 -7.14
N ASP A 73 -3.97 8.90 -6.12
CA ASP A 73 -5.00 9.94 -6.11
C ASP A 73 -4.51 11.26 -5.54
N ALA A 74 -3.60 11.21 -4.57
CA ALA A 74 -3.01 12.40 -3.96
C ALA A 74 -1.58 12.13 -3.50
N LEU A 75 -0.70 13.11 -3.65
CA LEU A 75 0.66 13.08 -3.11
C LEU A 75 1.01 14.49 -2.65
N ASP A 76 1.28 14.64 -1.37
CA ASP A 76 1.73 15.88 -0.74
C ASP A 76 3.03 15.60 0.03
N THR A 77 4.15 16.00 -0.58
CA THR A 77 5.47 15.79 0.00
C THR A 77 5.81 16.77 1.12
N GLU A 78 5.10 17.90 1.22
CA GLU A 78 5.30 18.89 2.29
C GLU A 78 4.62 18.43 3.58
N ASN A 79 3.38 17.97 3.46
CA ASN A 79 2.59 17.44 4.59
C ASN A 79 2.80 15.93 4.81
N LEU A 80 3.65 15.27 4.02
CA LEU A 80 3.95 13.84 4.09
C LEU A 80 2.69 12.96 4.03
N THR A 81 1.77 13.34 3.14
CA THR A 81 0.54 12.58 2.88
C THR A 81 0.57 11.98 1.49
N HIS A 82 0.00 10.80 1.37
CA HIS A 82 -0.10 10.08 0.11
C HIS A 82 -1.39 9.29 0.14
N SER A 83 -2.09 9.25 -0.98
CA SER A 83 -3.20 8.34 -1.17
C SER A 83 -3.22 7.66 -2.50
N TYR A 84 -3.60 6.40 -2.48
CA TYR A 84 -3.74 5.59 -3.68
C TYR A 84 -4.91 4.63 -3.56
N ASN A 85 -5.44 4.26 -4.72
CA ASN A 85 -6.50 3.28 -4.90
C ASN A 85 -5.95 2.01 -5.53
N VAL A 86 -6.30 0.84 -4.99
CA VAL A 86 -6.24 -0.41 -5.76
C VAL A 86 -7.46 -0.45 -6.67
N VAL A 87 -7.25 -0.32 -7.98
CA VAL A 87 -8.33 -0.20 -8.98
C VAL A 87 -8.54 -1.49 -9.77
N GLU A 88 -7.53 -2.35 -9.84
CA GLU A 88 -7.63 -3.67 -10.49
C GLU A 88 -6.72 -4.69 -9.80
N GLY A 89 -6.93 -5.98 -10.10
CA GLY A 89 -6.10 -7.08 -9.62
C GLY A 89 -6.84 -8.08 -8.73
N ASP A 90 -6.26 -9.25 -8.55
CA ASP A 90 -6.86 -10.33 -7.75
C ASP A 90 -6.86 -10.02 -6.25
N ALA A 91 -6.09 -9.02 -5.82
CA ALA A 91 -6.17 -8.40 -4.50
C ALA A 91 -7.56 -7.81 -4.17
N LEU A 92 -8.36 -7.43 -5.17
CA LEU A 92 -9.74 -6.97 -4.97
C LEU A 92 -10.72 -8.12 -4.68
N MET A 93 -10.26 -9.37 -4.78
CA MET A 93 -11.01 -10.60 -4.47
C MET A 93 -12.32 -10.75 -5.27
N GLY A 94 -12.50 -9.99 -6.36
CA GLY A 94 -13.74 -9.95 -7.14
C GLY A 94 -14.95 -9.31 -6.43
N ILE A 95 -14.81 -8.94 -5.16
CA ILE A 95 -15.90 -8.42 -4.30
C ILE A 95 -15.75 -6.94 -3.94
N LEU A 96 -14.57 -6.36 -4.15
CA LEU A 96 -14.29 -4.94 -3.91
C LEU A 96 -14.24 -4.19 -5.24
N ASP A 97 -14.73 -2.95 -5.24
CA ASP A 97 -14.60 -2.03 -6.38
C ASP A 97 -13.26 -1.29 -6.33
N SER A 98 -12.83 -0.87 -5.14
CA SER A 98 -11.48 -0.35 -4.92
C SER A 98 -11.06 -0.45 -3.44
N ILE A 99 -9.75 -0.33 -3.19
CA ILE A 99 -9.20 -0.15 -1.83
C ILE A 99 -8.42 1.16 -1.79
N THR A 100 -8.83 2.12 -0.97
CA THR A 100 -8.12 3.39 -0.81
C THR A 100 -7.22 3.34 0.43
N TYR A 101 -5.95 3.73 0.26
CA TYR A 101 -5.01 3.93 1.36
C TYR A 101 -4.65 5.40 1.41
N HIS A 102 -5.07 6.10 2.46
CA HIS A 102 -4.41 7.31 2.96
C HIS A 102 -3.36 6.89 4.02
N ASN A 103 -2.84 7.81 4.82
CA ASN A 103 -2.38 7.51 6.19
C ASN A 103 -3.49 6.86 7.10
N ARG A 104 -4.56 6.35 6.49
CA ARG A 104 -5.83 5.78 6.96
C ARG A 104 -6.38 4.88 5.84
N SER A 105 -6.82 3.66 6.12
CA SER A 105 -7.38 2.79 5.07
C SER A 105 -8.90 2.92 5.00
N ILE A 106 -9.43 3.13 3.79
CA ILE A 106 -10.87 3.23 3.51
C ILE A 106 -11.23 2.13 2.50
N TYR A 107 -12.18 1.27 2.87
CA TYR A 107 -12.61 0.13 2.04
C TYR A 107 -13.95 0.45 1.38
N HIS A 108 -14.00 0.32 0.05
CA HIS A 108 -15.22 0.47 -0.74
C HIS A 108 -15.71 -0.90 -1.21
N THR A 109 -16.82 -1.36 -0.66
CA THR A 109 -17.43 -2.63 -1.05
C THR A 109 -18.43 -2.43 -2.20
N LYS A 110 -18.57 -3.47 -3.04
CA LYS A 110 -19.64 -3.55 -4.04
C LYS A 110 -21.01 -3.52 -3.37
N ASP A 111 -22.02 -3.01 -4.08
CA ASP A 111 -23.38 -2.94 -3.55
C ASP A 111 -23.88 -4.32 -3.10
N GLY A 112 -24.32 -4.39 -1.84
CA GLY A 112 -24.83 -5.62 -1.22
C GLY A 112 -23.75 -6.58 -0.70
N VAL A 113 -22.47 -6.21 -0.73
CA VAL A 113 -21.37 -7.06 -0.28
C VAL A 113 -20.73 -6.50 0.99
N GLU A 114 -20.58 -7.37 2.00
CA GLU A 114 -19.84 -7.06 3.22
C GLU A 114 -18.42 -7.65 3.17
N ILE A 115 -17.43 -6.90 3.64
CA ILE A 115 -16.06 -7.38 3.84
C ILE A 115 -15.93 -7.91 5.28
N SER A 116 -15.33 -9.09 5.45
CA SER A 116 -15.11 -9.64 6.78
C SER A 116 -14.01 -8.88 7.55
N GLU A 117 -14.17 -8.80 8.86
CA GLU A 117 -13.15 -8.23 9.75
C GLU A 117 -11.79 -8.94 9.62
N GLU A 118 -11.80 -10.24 9.32
CA GLU A 118 -10.61 -11.05 9.10
C GLU A 118 -9.79 -10.54 7.91
N LYS A 119 -10.43 -10.26 6.77
CA LYS A 119 -9.75 -9.71 5.58
C LYS A 119 -9.18 -8.32 5.83
N ILE A 120 -9.90 -7.50 6.60
CA ILE A 120 -9.40 -6.20 7.04
C ILE A 120 -8.16 -6.37 7.93
N LYS A 121 -8.21 -7.32 8.88
CA LYS A 121 -7.10 -7.62 9.78
C LYS A 121 -5.87 -8.13 9.01
N GLU A 122 -6.05 -9.00 8.03
CA GLU A 122 -4.96 -9.45 7.15
C GLU A 122 -4.28 -8.28 6.43
N GLY A 123 -5.07 -7.36 5.87
CA GLY A 123 -4.56 -6.15 5.22
C GLY A 123 -3.72 -5.30 6.18
N LYS A 124 -4.20 -5.15 7.42
CA LYS A 124 -3.49 -4.40 8.49
C LYS A 124 -2.17 -5.08 8.90
N GLU A 125 -2.18 -6.40 9.07
CA GLU A 125 -0.98 -7.15 9.43
C GLU A 125 0.07 -7.06 8.32
N LYS A 126 -0.33 -7.21 7.06
CA LYS A 126 0.56 -7.05 5.89
C LYS A 126 1.19 -5.65 5.86
N ALA A 127 0.40 -4.59 6.04
CA ALA A 127 0.90 -3.22 6.09
C ALA A 127 1.89 -3.00 7.27
N THR A 128 1.58 -3.56 8.44
CA THR A 128 2.43 -3.48 9.62
C THR A 128 3.77 -4.20 9.43
N VAL A 129 3.76 -5.39 8.81
CA VAL A 129 4.98 -6.15 8.51
C VAL A 129 5.86 -5.36 7.53
N MET A 130 5.27 -4.79 6.48
CA MET A 130 5.98 -3.95 5.52
C MET A 130 6.62 -2.72 6.17
N PHE A 131 5.85 -2.00 7.00
CA PHE A 131 6.35 -0.83 7.74
C PHE A 131 7.55 -1.20 8.63
N LYS A 132 7.46 -2.30 9.38
CA LYS A 132 8.56 -2.77 10.25
C LYS A 132 9.79 -3.18 9.45
N ALA A 133 9.63 -3.81 8.28
CA ALA A 133 10.74 -4.22 7.43
C ALA A 133 11.51 -3.00 6.88
N ILE A 134 10.80 -1.99 6.38
CA ILE A 134 11.40 -0.74 5.90
C ILE A 134 12.07 0.01 7.05
N LYS A 135 11.42 0.08 8.22
CA LYS A 135 12.01 0.68 9.41
C LYS A 135 13.35 0.02 9.77
N ALA A 136 13.39 -1.31 9.83
CA ALA A 136 14.61 -2.05 10.14
C ALA A 136 15.71 -1.80 9.11
N TYR A 137 15.35 -1.78 7.83
CA TYR A 137 16.29 -1.44 6.75
C TYR A 137 16.89 -0.04 6.92
N LEU A 138 16.05 0.97 7.16
CA LEU A 138 16.49 2.36 7.36
C LEU A 138 17.34 2.55 8.62
N GLN A 139 17.13 1.74 9.67
CA GLN A 139 17.96 1.74 10.88
C GLN A 139 19.34 1.11 10.65
N ALA A 140 19.38 0.02 9.88
CA ALA A 140 20.64 -0.67 9.58
C ALA A 140 21.51 0.07 8.53
N ASN A 141 20.91 0.98 7.76
CA ASN A 141 21.57 1.74 6.69
C ASN A 141 21.48 3.26 6.94
N ALA A 142 21.50 3.67 8.21
CA ALA A 142 21.41 5.07 8.63
C ALA A 142 22.75 5.80 8.55
#